data_AF-A0A176S3I5-F1
#
_entry.id   AF-A0A176S3I5-F1
#
_cell.length_a   1.000
_cell.length_b   1.000
_cell.length_c   1.000
_cell.angle_alpha   90.00
_cell.angle_beta   90.00
_cell.angle_gamma   90.00
#
_symmetry.space_group_name_H-M   'P 1'
#
loop_
_entity.id
_entity.type
_entity.pdbx_description
1 polymer ?
#
loop_
_entity_poly.entity_id
_entity_poly.type
_entity_poly.pdbx_seq_one_letter_code
_entity_poly.pdbx_strand_id
1 'polypeptide(L)'
;GEQEAVNQIVAQIQMEGITWPLNVSHALHSPLMEPMLAEFGKIARTVDYAKPQLKLVSNLSGELVTDINANYWIEHVRQTVRFAQGMTTLEKMGIDIFIEVGPKITLLILGQQCLSNPFERLWLPSIYPGQRSDWAQMLESLAKLHVRGGQIDWQAFDKPYPHRKLSLPTYPFQRKRYWIDKSPRTQSIGFDRQAITGSALRTDWLYELVWRDAPLPQKSPYADKPGHWLIVSEPKIHQAETLAELLRTKGEKVERLEPNAIRNTLHAFTNYRGVIYLAGQPNNTDIPEKALEISSQVLELVQSLIKAEAKLDLCLVVQDRIEASVLWGLGRTLMWEHPQLNSRCIEAGTTVEALFETI
;
A
#
# COMPACT_ATOMS: atom_id res chain seq x y z
N GLY A 1 41.12 18.92 -8.45
CA GLY A 1 42.20 19.55 -7.68
C GLY A 1 43.13 20.22 -8.64
N GLU A 2 44.40 20.35 -8.30
CA GLU A 2 45.44 20.86 -9.21
C GLU A 2 45.52 20.04 -10.49
N GLN A 3 45.66 20.71 -11.62
CA GLN A 3 45.54 20.09 -12.94
C GLN A 3 46.61 19.02 -13.16
N GLU A 4 47.86 19.28 -12.80
CA GLU A 4 48.97 18.34 -12.96
C GLU A 4 48.77 17.06 -12.14
N ALA A 5 48.37 17.21 -10.87
CA ALA A 5 48.10 16.07 -10.00
C ALA A 5 46.93 15.20 -10.53
N VAL A 6 45.86 15.82 -11.02
CA VAL A 6 44.73 15.10 -11.63
C VAL A 6 45.18 14.37 -12.91
N ASN A 7 45.99 15.00 -13.75
CA ASN A 7 46.49 14.38 -14.98
C ASN A 7 47.36 13.14 -14.71
N GLN A 8 48.18 13.16 -13.65
CA GLN A 8 48.96 11.99 -13.24
C GLN A 8 48.06 10.82 -12.84
N ILE A 9 47.00 11.09 -12.07
CA ILE A 9 46.02 10.05 -11.67
C ILE A 9 45.26 9.52 -12.89
N VAL A 10 44.83 10.40 -13.80
CA VAL A 10 44.13 10.02 -15.03
C VAL A 10 45.01 9.11 -15.88
N ALA A 11 46.31 9.41 -16.03
CA ALA A 11 47.24 8.58 -16.79
C ALA A 11 47.40 7.17 -16.19
N GLN A 12 47.30 7.03 -14.86
CA GLN A 12 47.30 5.72 -14.19
C GLN A 12 45.99 4.97 -14.42
N ILE A 13 44.84 5.63 -14.24
CA ILE A 13 43.51 4.99 -14.36
C ILE A 13 43.19 4.61 -15.81
N GLN A 14 43.65 5.38 -16.81
CA GLN A 14 43.43 5.08 -18.22
C GLN A 14 44.02 3.74 -18.67
N MET A 15 44.96 3.17 -17.90
CA MET A 15 45.48 1.83 -18.18
C MET A 15 44.45 0.73 -17.87
N GLU A 16 43.48 1.00 -17.00
CA GLU A 16 42.53 0.02 -16.45
C GLU A 16 41.06 0.36 -16.75
N GLY A 17 40.77 1.54 -17.27
CA GLY A 17 39.39 1.99 -17.50
C GLY A 17 39.28 3.27 -18.31
N ILE A 18 38.05 3.80 -18.35
CA ILE A 18 37.71 4.99 -19.15
C ILE A 18 37.58 6.20 -18.22
N THR A 19 38.29 7.27 -18.56
CA THR A 19 38.23 8.56 -17.86
C THR A 19 37.59 9.62 -18.75
N TRP A 20 36.76 10.49 -18.18
CA TRP A 20 36.21 11.64 -18.90
C TRP A 20 36.53 12.95 -18.17
N PRO A 21 37.15 13.94 -18.82
CA PRO A 21 37.35 15.25 -18.23
C PRO A 21 36.01 16.01 -18.15
N LEU A 22 35.82 16.74 -17.05
CA LEU A 22 34.67 17.62 -16.90
C LEU A 22 35.01 19.02 -17.43
N ASN A 23 34.14 19.58 -18.28
CA ASN A 23 34.27 20.95 -18.75
C ASN A 23 33.77 21.92 -17.68
N VAL A 24 34.63 22.22 -16.70
CA VAL A 24 34.36 23.12 -15.58
C VAL A 24 35.45 24.19 -15.51
N SER A 25 35.07 25.40 -15.08
CA SER A 25 36.02 26.52 -14.96
C SER A 25 36.95 26.38 -13.76
N HIS A 26 36.52 25.67 -12.71
CA HIS A 26 37.25 25.52 -11.46
C HIS A 26 37.09 24.10 -10.90
N ALA A 27 38.08 23.64 -10.13
CA ALA A 27 38.02 22.38 -9.41
C ALA A 27 37.22 22.53 -8.09
N LEU A 28 35.90 22.45 -8.21
CA LEU A 28 34.97 22.47 -7.07
C LEU A 28 35.23 21.29 -6.12
N HIS A 29 34.83 21.44 -4.84
CA HIS A 29 35.02 20.42 -3.79
C HIS A 29 36.47 19.95 -3.62
N SER A 30 37.43 20.86 -3.82
CA SER A 30 38.87 20.57 -3.72
C SER A 30 39.61 21.61 -2.88
N PRO A 31 40.87 21.35 -2.48
CA PRO A 31 41.70 22.33 -1.75
C PRO A 31 41.78 23.71 -2.43
N LEU A 32 41.63 23.76 -3.76
CA LEU A 32 41.64 25.01 -4.51
C LEU A 32 40.47 25.95 -4.18
N MET A 33 39.46 25.48 -3.45
CA MET A 33 38.39 26.33 -2.92
C MET A 33 38.77 27.06 -1.62
N GLU A 34 39.84 26.65 -0.93
CA GLU A 34 40.21 27.22 0.38
C GLU A 34 40.39 28.75 0.39
N PRO A 35 41.03 29.39 -0.62
CA PRO A 35 41.26 30.83 -0.60
C PRO A 35 39.98 31.68 -0.52
N MET A 36 38.87 31.21 -1.09
CA MET A 36 37.60 31.97 -1.07
C MET A 36 36.77 31.72 0.19
N LEU A 37 37.04 30.66 0.97
CA LEU A 37 36.17 30.24 2.09
C LEU A 37 36.02 31.31 3.17
N ALA A 38 37.06 32.12 3.41
CA ALA A 38 37.00 33.20 4.40
C ALA A 38 35.99 34.29 4.00
N GLU A 39 36.05 34.79 2.76
CA GLU A 39 35.13 35.82 2.26
C GLU A 39 33.72 35.26 2.07
N PHE A 40 33.60 34.07 1.50
CA PHE A 40 32.30 33.39 1.40
C PHE A 40 31.66 33.18 2.78
N GLY A 41 32.44 32.79 3.78
CA GLY A 41 31.97 32.58 5.13
C GLY A 41 31.49 33.86 5.82
N LYS A 42 32.05 35.03 5.49
CA LYS A 42 31.51 36.31 5.97
C LYS A 42 30.09 36.52 5.45
N ILE A 43 29.86 36.28 4.16
CA ILE A 43 28.54 36.43 3.51
C ILE A 43 27.57 35.37 4.02
N ALA A 44 27.97 34.10 4.11
CA ALA A 44 27.10 33.02 4.59
C ALA A 44 26.58 33.31 6.01
N ARG A 45 27.40 33.91 6.88
CA ARG A 45 26.98 34.28 8.25
C ARG A 45 26.01 35.46 8.33
N THR A 46 25.76 36.19 7.24
CA THR A 46 24.74 37.26 7.22
C THR A 46 23.35 36.76 6.86
N VAL A 47 23.20 35.47 6.54
CA VAL A 47 21.91 34.87 6.15
C VAL A 47 21.25 34.25 7.38
N ASP A 48 19.94 34.50 7.53
CA ASP A 48 19.12 33.82 8.53
C ASP A 48 18.70 32.44 8.04
N TYR A 49 19.07 31.40 8.76
CA TYR A 49 18.78 30.01 8.40
C TYR A 49 17.60 29.46 9.21
N ALA A 50 16.52 29.10 8.52
CA ALA A 50 15.40 28.38 9.10
C ALA A 50 15.63 26.86 9.05
N LYS A 51 15.06 26.13 10.00
CA LYS A 51 15.08 24.66 9.98
C LYS A 51 14.32 24.12 8.77
N PRO A 52 14.82 23.05 8.10
CA PRO A 52 14.10 22.42 7.01
C PRO A 52 12.72 21.91 7.46
N GLN A 53 11.67 22.26 6.71
CA GLN A 53 10.32 21.73 6.94
C GLN A 53 10.12 20.34 6.30
N LEU A 54 10.91 20.06 5.26
CA LEU A 54 10.98 18.75 4.60
C LEU A 54 12.26 18.04 5.03
N LYS A 55 12.21 16.70 5.06
CA LYS A 55 13.38 15.87 5.28
C LYS A 55 14.43 16.17 4.20
N LEU A 56 15.64 16.50 4.61
CA LEU A 56 16.75 16.80 3.71
C LEU A 56 17.87 15.81 3.97
N VAL A 57 18.37 15.16 2.91
CA VAL A 57 19.56 14.30 2.97
C VAL A 57 20.77 15.15 2.63
N SER A 58 21.72 15.25 3.55
CA SER A 58 22.90 16.10 3.44
C SER A 58 23.90 15.57 2.42
N ASN A 59 24.44 16.44 1.59
CA ASN A 59 25.53 16.11 0.68
C ASN A 59 26.87 15.87 1.41
N LEU A 60 27.02 16.34 2.65
CA LEU A 60 28.24 16.19 3.45
C LEU A 60 28.31 14.84 4.15
N SER A 61 27.18 14.34 4.66
CA SER A 61 27.11 13.10 5.45
C SER A 61 26.46 11.96 4.68
N GLY A 62 25.61 12.23 3.68
CA GLY A 62 24.75 11.22 3.07
C GLY A 62 23.55 10.83 3.95
N GLU A 63 23.35 11.50 5.09
CA GLU A 63 22.32 11.19 6.08
C GLU A 63 21.32 12.34 6.22
N LEU A 64 20.20 12.10 6.92
CA LEU A 64 19.24 13.16 7.22
C LEU A 64 19.89 14.28 8.06
N VAL A 65 19.62 15.53 7.67
CA VAL A 65 20.09 16.72 8.39
C VAL A 65 18.91 17.55 8.86
N THR A 66 19.02 18.06 10.08
CA THR A 66 18.00 18.89 10.73
C THR A 66 18.47 20.31 11.01
N ASP A 67 19.79 20.55 10.99
CA ASP A 67 20.40 21.85 11.21
C ASP A 67 21.28 22.22 10.01
N ILE A 68 20.92 23.31 9.35
CA ILE A 68 21.65 23.88 8.21
C ILE A 68 21.99 25.31 8.60
N ASN A 69 23.28 25.63 8.63
CA ASN A 69 23.78 26.93 9.04
C ASN A 69 24.93 27.36 8.12
N ALA A 70 25.52 28.52 8.37
CA ALA A 70 26.62 29.04 7.57
C ALA A 70 27.81 28.06 7.48
N ASN A 71 28.16 27.36 8.56
CA ASN A 71 29.28 26.42 8.56
C ASN A 71 28.99 25.22 7.66
N TYR A 72 27.75 24.71 7.63
CA TYR A 72 27.35 23.66 6.68
C TYR A 72 27.65 24.07 5.23
N TRP A 73 27.32 25.31 4.82
CA TRP A 73 27.55 25.77 3.46
C TRP A 73 29.04 25.98 3.15
N ILE A 74 29.81 26.50 4.11
CA ILE A 74 31.26 26.66 3.96
C ILE A 74 31.93 25.29 3.80
N GLU A 75 31.54 24.30 4.61
CA GLU A 75 32.02 22.93 4.50
C GLU A 75 31.59 22.28 3.18
N HIS A 76 30.34 22.47 2.75
CA HIS A 76 29.80 21.90 1.53
C HIS A 76 30.56 22.31 0.27
N VAL A 77 31.05 23.55 0.20
CA VAL A 77 31.89 24.02 -0.91
C VAL A 77 33.20 23.25 -1.03
N ARG A 78 33.77 22.80 0.11
CA ARG A 78 35.10 22.20 0.19
C ARG A 78 35.11 20.68 0.22
N GLN A 79 34.10 20.08 0.84
CA GLN A 79 34.02 18.65 1.10
C GLN A 79 33.35 17.90 -0.05
N THR A 80 33.64 16.60 -0.14
CA THR A 80 33.09 15.70 -1.16
C THR A 80 31.57 15.60 -1.07
N VAL A 81 30.89 15.65 -2.21
CA VAL A 81 29.45 15.36 -2.31
C VAL A 81 29.21 13.85 -2.22
N ARG A 82 28.59 13.40 -1.13
CA ARG A 82 28.30 11.99 -0.82
C ARG A 82 26.99 11.52 -1.43
N PHE A 83 26.80 11.77 -2.73
CA PHE A 83 25.54 11.47 -3.43
C PHE A 83 25.09 10.01 -3.32
N ALA A 84 26.00 9.06 -3.56
CA ALA A 84 25.67 7.63 -3.50
C ALA A 84 25.19 7.20 -2.09
N GLN A 85 25.81 7.74 -1.03
CA GLN A 85 25.38 7.47 0.35
C GLN A 85 24.00 8.08 0.60
N GLY A 86 23.74 9.29 0.10
CA GLY A 86 22.42 9.90 0.16
C GLY A 86 21.34 9.07 -0.54
N MET A 87 21.65 8.49 -1.70
CA MET A 87 20.73 7.58 -2.40
C MET A 87 20.45 6.31 -1.59
N THR A 88 21.47 5.70 -0.97
CA THR A 88 21.28 4.56 -0.07
C THR A 88 20.39 4.91 1.13
N THR A 89 20.52 6.12 1.68
CA THR A 89 19.63 6.60 2.75
C THR A 89 18.18 6.73 2.27
N LEU A 90 17.95 7.26 1.07
CA LEU A 90 16.61 7.34 0.46
C LEU A 90 16.01 5.94 0.22
N GLU A 91 16.82 4.97 -0.20
CA GLU A 91 16.39 3.57 -0.37
C GLU A 91 15.98 2.94 0.97
N LYS A 92 16.79 3.13 2.03
CA LYS A 92 16.44 2.65 3.39
C LYS A 92 15.17 3.29 3.94
N MET A 93 14.86 4.51 3.50
CA MET A 93 13.61 5.21 3.84
C MET A 93 12.40 4.72 3.02
N GLY A 94 12.59 3.80 2.07
CA GLY A 94 11.53 3.25 1.24
C GLY A 94 11.06 4.20 0.13
N ILE A 95 11.88 5.17 -0.28
CA ILE A 95 11.52 6.11 -1.36
C ILE A 95 11.63 5.41 -2.71
N ASP A 96 10.55 5.43 -3.48
CA ASP A 96 10.43 4.77 -4.80
C ASP A 96 10.10 5.74 -5.96
N ILE A 97 9.91 7.03 -5.68
CA ILE A 97 9.63 8.08 -6.67
C ILE A 97 10.67 9.20 -6.54
N PHE A 98 11.34 9.49 -7.66
CA PHE A 98 12.41 10.50 -7.75
C PHE A 98 12.06 11.51 -8.83
N ILE A 99 12.06 12.80 -8.46
CA ILE A 99 11.90 13.91 -9.40
C ILE A 99 13.19 14.71 -9.42
N GLU A 100 13.84 14.83 -10.58
CA GLU A 100 14.97 15.75 -10.75
C GLU A 100 14.46 17.11 -11.18
N VAL A 101 14.66 18.10 -10.30
CA VAL A 101 14.34 19.50 -10.57
C VAL A 101 15.57 20.18 -11.15
N GLY A 102 15.64 20.23 -12.47
CA GLY A 102 16.79 20.79 -13.18
C GLY A 102 16.65 20.71 -14.70
N PRO A 103 17.60 21.31 -15.44
CA PRO A 103 17.58 21.37 -16.91
C PRO A 103 18.06 20.06 -17.58
N LYS A 104 18.50 19.07 -16.79
CA LYS A 104 19.10 17.81 -17.24
C LYS A 104 18.54 16.65 -16.41
N ILE A 105 18.98 15.45 -16.78
CA ILE A 105 18.59 14.18 -16.14
C ILE A 105 19.78 13.48 -15.47
N THR A 106 20.79 14.25 -15.08
CA THR A 106 22.07 13.70 -14.63
C THR A 106 21.92 12.95 -13.32
N LEU A 107 21.16 13.50 -12.37
CA LEU A 107 20.96 12.86 -11.07
C LEU A 107 20.05 11.64 -11.16
N LEU A 108 19.08 11.61 -12.10
CA LEU A 108 18.29 10.40 -12.36
C LEU A 108 19.18 9.26 -12.86
N ILE A 109 20.09 9.54 -13.81
CA ILE A 109 21.02 8.53 -14.35
C ILE A 109 21.95 8.02 -13.24
N LEU A 110 22.57 8.92 -12.48
CA LEU A 110 23.47 8.53 -11.38
C LEU A 110 22.72 7.81 -10.26
N GLY A 111 21.49 8.25 -9.94
CA GLY A 111 20.65 7.65 -8.92
C GLY A 111 20.30 6.20 -9.25
N GLN A 112 19.98 5.89 -10.51
CA GLN A 112 19.70 4.52 -10.95
C GLN A 112 20.89 3.57 -10.73
N GLN A 113 22.12 4.07 -10.81
CA GLN A 113 23.33 3.29 -10.58
C GLN A 113 23.60 3.02 -9.08
N CYS A 114 22.97 3.80 -8.19
CA CYS A 114 23.19 3.69 -6.75
C CYS A 114 22.22 2.71 -6.06
N LEU A 115 21.08 2.39 -6.67
CA LEU A 115 19.98 1.69 -6.02
C LEU A 115 19.79 0.25 -6.53
N SER A 116 19.31 -0.64 -5.65
CA SER A 116 18.97 -2.02 -6.00
C SER A 116 17.62 -2.07 -6.71
N ASN A 117 17.48 -2.68 -7.89
CA ASN A 117 16.21 -2.72 -8.67
C ASN A 117 15.71 -1.34 -9.17
N PRO A 118 16.51 -0.58 -9.95
CA PRO A 118 16.11 0.74 -10.43
C PRO A 118 14.85 0.74 -11.31
N PHE A 119 14.51 -0.39 -11.94
CA PHE A 119 13.35 -0.53 -12.84
C PHE A 119 12.00 -0.59 -12.12
N GLU A 120 11.97 -0.86 -10.81
CA GLU A 120 10.74 -0.86 -10.00
C GLU A 120 10.38 0.55 -9.48
N ARG A 121 11.29 1.52 -9.67
CA ARG A 121 11.17 2.89 -9.20
C ARG A 121 10.82 3.85 -10.32
N LEU A 122 10.23 4.97 -9.94
CA LEU A 122 9.83 6.01 -10.87
C LEU A 122 10.87 7.14 -10.91
N TRP A 123 11.37 7.44 -12.11
CA TRP A 123 12.38 8.47 -12.35
C TRP A 123 11.82 9.55 -13.28
N LEU A 124 11.62 10.74 -12.75
CA LEU A 124 10.83 11.79 -13.38
C LEU A 124 11.69 13.04 -13.60
N PRO A 125 12.03 13.40 -14.84
CA PRO A 125 12.69 14.66 -15.12
C PRO A 125 11.69 15.82 -15.09
N SER A 126 12.07 16.98 -14.54
CA SER A 126 11.27 18.20 -14.67
C SER A 126 11.39 18.78 -16.08
N ILE A 127 12.64 18.92 -16.56
CA ILE A 127 12.99 19.43 -17.89
C ILE A 127 13.89 18.39 -18.54
N TYR A 128 13.74 18.21 -19.85
CA TYR A 128 14.57 17.29 -20.62
C TYR A 128 15.32 18.05 -21.71
N PRO A 129 16.66 17.93 -21.78
CA PRO A 129 17.45 18.62 -22.78
C PRO A 129 17.15 18.05 -24.17
N GLY A 130 16.80 18.92 -25.13
CA GLY A 130 16.55 18.52 -26.52
C GLY A 130 15.42 19.32 -27.16
N GLN A 131 14.78 18.74 -28.18
CA GLN A 131 13.72 19.39 -28.96
C GLN A 131 12.32 19.30 -28.33
N ARG A 132 12.21 18.72 -27.12
CA ARG A 132 10.93 18.54 -26.46
C ARG A 132 10.52 19.85 -25.76
N SER A 133 9.24 20.22 -25.88
CA SER A 133 8.67 21.31 -25.08
C SER A 133 8.72 20.99 -23.59
N ASP A 134 9.14 21.97 -22.77
CA ASP A 134 9.17 21.86 -21.31
C ASP A 134 7.81 21.43 -20.74
N TRP A 135 6.72 22.00 -21.26
CA TRP A 135 5.36 21.63 -20.87
C TRP A 135 5.05 20.17 -21.19
N ALA A 136 5.43 19.70 -22.37
CA ALA A 136 5.21 18.30 -22.75
C ALA A 136 6.01 17.35 -21.85
N GLN A 137 7.21 17.74 -21.41
CA GLN A 137 8.00 16.93 -20.48
C GLN A 137 7.39 16.91 -19.09
N MET A 138 7.06 18.07 -18.53
CA MET A 138 6.44 18.18 -17.20
C MET A 138 5.12 17.41 -17.14
N LEU A 139 4.27 17.52 -18.16
CA LEU A 139 3.00 16.79 -18.24
C LEU A 139 3.19 15.28 -18.32
N GLU A 140 4.22 14.77 -19.01
CA GLU A 140 4.50 13.33 -18.99
C GLU A 140 4.95 12.86 -17.62
N SER A 141 5.83 13.62 -16.96
CA SER A 141 6.26 13.32 -15.60
C SER A 141 5.08 13.34 -14.61
N LEU A 142 4.19 14.32 -14.74
CA LEU A 142 2.95 14.43 -13.96
C LEU A 142 2.00 13.26 -14.22
N ALA A 143 1.82 12.86 -15.48
CA ALA A 143 0.97 11.73 -15.84
C ALA A 143 1.49 10.41 -15.25
N LYS A 144 2.81 10.18 -15.32
CA LYS A 144 3.44 9.00 -14.69
C LYS A 144 3.26 9.01 -13.18
N LEU A 145 3.44 10.16 -12.54
CA LEU A 145 3.20 10.32 -11.11
C LEU A 145 1.73 10.02 -10.75
N HIS A 146 0.78 10.53 -11.54
CA HIS A 146 -0.65 10.30 -11.34
C HIS A 146 -1.02 8.81 -11.43
N VAL A 147 -0.55 8.13 -12.47
CA VAL A 147 -0.80 6.69 -12.70
C VAL A 147 -0.22 5.84 -11.57
N ARG A 148 0.91 6.28 -10.97
CA ARG A 148 1.52 5.60 -9.83
C ARG A 148 0.80 5.86 -8.49
N GLY A 149 -0.27 6.66 -8.49
CA GLY A 149 -1.08 6.98 -7.32
C GLY A 149 -0.68 8.27 -6.60
N GLY A 150 0.19 9.09 -7.19
CA GLY A 150 0.55 10.39 -6.63
C GLY A 150 -0.66 11.31 -6.54
N GLN A 151 -0.83 11.95 -5.38
CA GLN A 151 -1.88 12.93 -5.16
C GLN A 151 -1.50 14.26 -5.82
N ILE A 152 -2.29 14.67 -6.81
CA ILE A 152 -2.07 15.92 -7.55
C ILE A 152 -3.19 16.89 -7.18
N ASP A 153 -2.81 18.08 -6.76
CA ASP A 153 -3.74 19.20 -6.63
C ASP A 153 -4.05 19.78 -8.01
N TRP A 154 -5.05 19.20 -8.67
CA TRP A 154 -5.51 19.66 -9.99
C TRP A 154 -6.07 21.08 -9.95
N GLN A 155 -6.60 21.52 -8.80
CA GLN A 155 -7.11 22.89 -8.65
C GLN A 155 -5.96 23.89 -8.66
N ALA A 156 -4.85 23.60 -7.96
CA ALA A 156 -3.65 24.43 -8.01
C ALA A 156 -2.98 24.42 -9.39
N PHE A 157 -2.94 23.26 -10.05
CA PHE A 157 -2.38 23.11 -11.39
C PHE A 157 -3.08 24.02 -12.42
N ASP A 158 -4.42 24.00 -12.45
CA ASP A 158 -5.21 24.75 -13.44
C ASP A 158 -5.51 26.21 -13.01
N LYS A 159 -5.19 26.61 -11.77
CA LYS A 159 -5.49 27.96 -11.23
C LYS A 159 -5.04 29.14 -12.12
N PRO A 160 -3.86 29.12 -12.78
CA PRO A 160 -3.41 30.24 -13.60
C PRO A 160 -4.17 30.41 -14.92
N TYR A 161 -4.98 29.41 -15.31
CA TYR A 161 -5.55 29.32 -16.64
C TYR A 161 -7.09 29.45 -16.61
N PRO A 162 -7.69 30.13 -17.60
CA PRO A 162 -9.14 30.22 -17.70
C PRO A 162 -9.72 28.90 -18.24
N HIS A 163 -10.35 28.11 -17.37
CA HIS A 163 -11.01 26.86 -17.75
C HIS A 163 -12.54 26.93 -17.62
N ARG A 164 -13.23 26.04 -18.35
CA ARG A 164 -14.69 25.88 -18.32
C ARG A 164 -15.00 24.41 -18.10
N LYS A 165 -15.93 24.10 -17.21
CA LYS A 165 -16.42 22.72 -17.02
C LYS A 165 -17.22 22.31 -18.25
N LEU A 166 -16.88 21.17 -18.83
CA LEU A 166 -17.58 20.58 -19.98
C LEU A 166 -18.29 19.30 -19.54
N SER A 167 -19.42 18.99 -20.19
CA SER A 167 -20.07 17.69 -20.02
C SER A 167 -19.25 16.64 -20.76
N LEU A 168 -18.68 15.70 -20.02
CA LEU A 168 -17.96 14.54 -20.56
C LEU A 168 -18.82 13.28 -20.42
N PRO A 169 -18.50 12.20 -21.17
CA PRO A 169 -19.15 10.91 -20.96
C PRO A 169 -19.14 10.50 -19.49
N THR A 170 -20.26 9.98 -19.00
CA THR A 170 -20.36 9.47 -17.63
C THR A 170 -19.54 8.19 -17.48
N TYR A 171 -19.25 7.82 -16.23
CA TYR A 171 -18.52 6.60 -15.91
C TYR A 171 -19.07 5.38 -16.68
N PRO A 172 -18.24 4.67 -17.47
CA PRO A 172 -18.68 3.51 -18.23
C PRO A 172 -18.78 2.29 -17.31
N PHE A 173 -19.90 2.16 -16.59
CA PHE A 173 -20.14 1.01 -15.71
C PHE A 173 -19.89 -0.32 -16.44
N GLN A 174 -19.10 -1.19 -15.81
CA GLN A 174 -18.92 -2.59 -16.24
C GLN A 174 -20.18 -3.38 -15.87
N ARG A 175 -21.21 -3.21 -16.70
CA ARG A 175 -22.56 -3.74 -16.43
C ARG A 175 -22.54 -5.27 -16.41
N LYS A 176 -23.03 -5.82 -15.31
CA LYS A 176 -23.43 -7.23 -15.20
C LYS A 176 -24.92 -7.28 -14.92
N ARG A 177 -25.62 -8.26 -15.47
CA ARG A 177 -27.03 -8.49 -15.20
C ARG A 177 -27.15 -9.17 -13.83
N TYR A 178 -27.68 -8.44 -12.86
CA TYR A 178 -28.11 -8.99 -11.58
C TYR A 178 -29.63 -9.08 -11.61
N TRP A 179 -30.15 -10.30 -11.67
CA TRP A 179 -31.59 -10.56 -11.74
C TRP A 179 -31.95 -11.65 -10.75
N ILE A 180 -33.05 -11.48 -10.02
CA ILE A 180 -33.63 -12.53 -9.17
C ILE A 180 -34.69 -13.22 -10.04
N ASP A 181 -34.40 -14.43 -10.50
CA ASP A 181 -35.41 -15.24 -11.15
C ASP A 181 -36.51 -15.55 -10.15
N LYS A 182 -37.77 -15.40 -10.57
CA LYS A 182 -38.91 -15.77 -9.73
C LYS A 182 -38.81 -17.26 -9.44
N SER A 183 -38.42 -17.64 -8.23
CA SER A 183 -38.70 -18.98 -7.72
C SER A 183 -40.19 -19.26 -7.92
N PRO A 184 -40.57 -20.49 -8.31
CA PRO A 184 -41.97 -20.89 -8.31
C PRO A 184 -42.54 -20.50 -6.95
N ARG A 185 -43.65 -19.75 -6.94
CA ARG A 185 -44.35 -19.36 -5.70
C ARG A 185 -44.50 -20.59 -4.82
N THR A 186 -43.64 -20.73 -3.82
CA THR A 186 -43.96 -21.53 -2.65
C THR A 186 -45.14 -20.80 -2.03
N GLN A 187 -46.28 -21.48 -1.93
CA GLN A 187 -47.52 -20.93 -1.40
C GLN A 187 -47.19 -20.21 -0.08
N SER A 188 -47.36 -18.89 -0.08
CA SER A 188 -47.22 -18.09 1.12
C SER A 188 -48.26 -18.58 2.12
N ILE A 189 -47.80 -19.13 3.25
CA ILE A 189 -48.61 -19.26 4.46
C ILE A 189 -49.18 -17.87 4.74
N GLY A 190 -50.51 -17.78 4.81
CA GLY A 190 -51.24 -16.51 4.83
C GLY A 190 -50.78 -15.61 5.97
N PHE A 191 -50.24 -14.44 5.62
CA PHE A 191 -50.05 -13.35 6.57
C PHE A 191 -51.16 -12.32 6.35
N ASP A 192 -51.96 -12.14 7.39
CA ASP A 192 -53.08 -11.24 7.46
C ASP A 192 -52.58 -9.78 7.38
N ARG A 193 -52.95 -9.07 6.30
CA ARG A 193 -52.59 -7.66 6.11
C ARG A 193 -53.66 -6.80 6.79
N GLN A 194 -53.53 -6.55 8.08
CA GLN A 194 -54.23 -5.42 8.69
C GLN A 194 -53.66 -4.11 8.14
N ALA A 195 -54.57 -3.31 7.59
CA ALA A 195 -54.28 -2.03 6.95
C ALA A 195 -53.78 -1.00 7.97
N ILE A 196 -52.51 -0.61 7.86
CA ILE A 196 -51.98 0.57 8.55
C ILE A 196 -52.55 1.79 7.83
N THR A 197 -53.42 2.54 8.51
CA THR A 197 -53.97 3.81 8.04
C THR A 197 -53.26 4.98 8.75
N GLY A 198 -52.79 5.96 7.97
CA GLY A 198 -52.61 7.34 8.42
C GLY A 198 -51.22 7.79 8.92
N SER A 199 -50.54 8.59 8.08
CA SER A 199 -49.51 9.61 8.41
C SER A 199 -48.02 9.26 8.43
N ALA A 200 -47.60 8.03 8.10
CA ALA A 200 -46.19 7.80 7.78
C ALA A 200 -45.89 8.28 6.36
N LEU A 201 -45.04 9.29 6.24
CA LEU A 201 -44.44 9.79 5.00
C LEU A 201 -44.06 8.63 4.07
N ARG A 202 -44.19 8.84 2.76
CA ARG A 202 -43.81 7.92 1.66
C ARG A 202 -42.44 7.24 1.89
N THR A 203 -42.41 6.16 2.67
CA THR A 203 -41.28 5.23 2.86
C THR A 203 -41.37 4.05 1.91
N ASP A 204 -42.42 3.95 1.09
CA ASP A 204 -42.63 2.87 0.12
C ASP A 204 -41.50 2.74 -0.92
N TRP A 205 -40.65 3.77 -1.04
CA TRP A 205 -39.48 3.80 -1.94
C TRP A 205 -38.14 3.70 -1.19
N LEU A 206 -38.16 3.73 0.14
CA LEU A 206 -36.99 3.61 0.99
C LEU A 206 -37.02 2.24 1.65
N TYR A 207 -36.03 1.41 1.35
CA TYR A 207 -35.86 0.16 2.10
C TYR A 207 -35.20 0.48 3.43
N GLU A 208 -35.74 -0.07 4.50
CA GLU A 208 -35.07 -0.16 5.79
C GLU A 208 -34.29 -1.48 5.82
N LEU A 209 -32.97 -1.41 6.00
CA LEU A 209 -32.15 -2.60 6.20
C LEU A 209 -32.36 -3.09 7.63
N VAL A 210 -33.23 -4.08 7.79
CA VAL A 210 -33.46 -4.79 9.05
C VAL A 210 -33.01 -6.23 8.91
N TRP A 211 -32.11 -6.66 9.80
CA TRP A 211 -31.68 -8.05 9.89
C TRP A 211 -32.77 -8.92 10.53
N ARG A 212 -32.88 -10.15 10.03
CA ARG A 212 -33.74 -11.21 10.57
C ARG A 212 -32.91 -12.47 10.66
N ASP A 213 -33.08 -13.21 11.74
CA ASP A 213 -32.44 -14.51 11.92
C ASP A 213 -32.74 -15.42 10.72
N ALA A 214 -31.68 -15.93 10.10
CA ALA A 214 -31.76 -16.88 9.00
C ALA A 214 -31.20 -18.23 9.48
N PRO A 215 -31.88 -19.35 9.19
CA PRO A 215 -31.32 -20.67 9.52
C PRO A 215 -30.02 -20.89 8.74
N LEU A 216 -29.02 -21.48 9.41
CA LEU A 216 -27.77 -21.88 8.78
C LEU A 216 -28.06 -22.80 7.57
N PRO A 217 -27.41 -22.62 6.42
CA PRO A 217 -27.59 -23.51 5.27
C PRO A 217 -27.21 -24.95 5.67
N GLN A 218 -28.10 -25.91 5.41
CA GLN A 218 -28.01 -27.28 5.93
C GLN A 218 -26.77 -28.09 5.49
N LYS A 219 -26.02 -27.68 4.45
CA LYS A 219 -24.75 -28.34 4.07
C LYS A 219 -23.85 -27.40 3.24
N SER A 220 -22.54 -27.39 3.52
CA SER A 220 -21.55 -26.70 2.68
C SER A 220 -21.49 -27.32 1.26
N PRO A 221 -21.36 -26.51 0.18
CA PRO A 221 -21.10 -27.01 -1.17
C PRO A 221 -19.78 -27.79 -1.30
N TYR A 222 -18.87 -27.63 -0.33
CA TYR A 222 -17.55 -28.25 -0.30
C TYR A 222 -17.45 -29.37 0.75
N ALA A 223 -18.58 -29.79 1.34
CA ALA A 223 -18.61 -30.83 2.36
C ALA A 223 -17.99 -32.16 1.91
N ASP A 224 -18.00 -32.44 0.61
CA ASP A 224 -17.46 -33.69 0.05
C ASP A 224 -15.98 -33.57 -0.38
N LYS A 225 -15.33 -32.41 -0.18
CA LYS A 225 -13.88 -32.23 -0.38
C LYS A 225 -13.06 -32.88 0.74
N PRO A 226 -11.86 -33.41 0.45
CA PRO A 226 -10.99 -34.00 1.47
C PRO A 226 -10.63 -32.97 2.56
N GLY A 227 -10.74 -33.42 3.81
CA GLY A 227 -10.82 -32.60 5.02
C GLY A 227 -9.54 -31.93 5.51
N HIS A 228 -8.88 -31.12 4.67
CA HIS A 228 -7.74 -30.30 5.12
C HIS A 228 -8.22 -28.88 5.44
N TRP A 229 -8.13 -28.49 6.71
CA TRP A 229 -8.48 -27.15 7.19
C TRP A 229 -7.24 -26.33 7.50
N LEU A 230 -7.31 -25.04 7.17
CA LEU A 230 -6.30 -24.07 7.58
C LEU A 230 -6.89 -23.14 8.63
N ILE A 231 -6.23 -23.02 9.78
CA ILE A 231 -6.59 -22.04 10.81
C ILE A 231 -5.55 -20.93 10.81
N VAL A 232 -6.02 -19.71 10.52
CA VAL A 232 -5.21 -18.49 10.55
C VAL A 232 -5.53 -17.72 11.83
N SER A 233 -4.53 -17.55 12.69
CA SER A 233 -4.73 -16.91 14.00
C SER A 233 -3.42 -16.34 14.53
N GLU A 234 -3.49 -15.28 15.34
CA GLU A 234 -2.34 -14.88 16.15
C GLU A 234 -2.00 -15.94 17.22
N PRO A 235 -0.72 -16.11 17.59
CA PRO A 235 -0.30 -17.12 18.58
C PRO A 235 -1.00 -17.03 19.94
N LYS A 236 -1.41 -15.83 20.34
CA LYS A 236 -2.04 -15.55 21.63
C LYS A 236 -3.51 -16.00 21.70
N ILE A 237 -4.13 -16.36 20.58
CA ILE A 237 -5.55 -16.78 20.52
C ILE A 237 -5.62 -18.28 20.83
N HIS A 238 -5.92 -18.61 22.09
CA HIS A 238 -5.93 -20.00 22.58
C HIS A 238 -7.05 -20.84 21.95
N GLN A 239 -8.16 -20.21 21.55
CA GLN A 239 -9.28 -20.85 20.85
C GLN A 239 -8.85 -21.58 19.57
N ALA A 240 -7.78 -21.10 18.91
CA ALA A 240 -7.28 -21.70 17.67
C ALA A 240 -6.72 -23.11 17.88
N GLU A 241 -6.04 -23.39 19.01
CA GLU A 241 -5.52 -24.73 19.28
C GLU A 241 -6.64 -25.68 19.66
N THR A 242 -7.56 -25.25 20.54
CA THR A 242 -8.72 -26.06 20.93
C THR A 242 -9.59 -26.42 19.71
N LEU A 243 -9.81 -25.47 18.79
CA LEU A 243 -10.54 -25.73 17.56
C LEU A 243 -9.79 -26.68 16.62
N ALA A 244 -8.46 -26.57 16.53
CA ALA A 244 -7.63 -27.48 15.77
C ALA A 244 -7.70 -28.92 16.32
N GLU A 245 -7.66 -29.08 17.65
CA GLU A 245 -7.82 -30.37 18.31
C GLU A 245 -9.18 -30.99 18.04
N LEU A 246 -10.27 -30.21 18.16
CA LEU A 246 -11.63 -30.69 17.87
C LEU A 246 -11.78 -31.16 16.42
N LEU A 247 -11.29 -30.39 15.45
CA LEU A 247 -11.30 -30.79 14.03
C LEU A 247 -10.49 -32.08 13.80
N ARG A 248 -9.33 -32.22 14.46
CA ARG A 248 -8.52 -33.46 14.41
C ARG A 248 -9.26 -34.66 15.00
N THR A 249 -10.05 -34.49 16.08
CA THR A 249 -10.83 -35.59 16.67
C THR A 249 -11.90 -36.14 15.72
N LYS A 250 -12.39 -35.33 14.77
CA LYS A 250 -13.30 -35.75 13.70
C LYS A 250 -12.60 -36.38 12.48
N GLY A 251 -11.28 -36.50 12.52
CA GLY A 251 -10.48 -37.08 11.44
C GLY A 251 -10.06 -36.09 10.35
N GLU A 252 -10.26 -34.80 10.55
CA GLU A 252 -9.82 -33.76 9.62
C GLU A 252 -8.31 -33.48 9.82
N LYS A 253 -7.60 -33.18 8.74
CA LYS A 253 -6.23 -32.66 8.81
C LYS A 253 -6.31 -31.16 9.07
N VAL A 254 -5.50 -30.65 10.00
CA VAL A 254 -5.51 -29.22 10.35
C VAL A 254 -4.11 -28.66 10.35
N GLU A 255 -3.92 -27.61 9.57
CA GLU A 255 -2.71 -26.79 9.55
C GLU A 255 -2.98 -25.45 10.20
N ARG A 256 -1.99 -24.91 10.94
CA ARG A 256 -2.06 -23.58 11.55
C ARG A 256 -1.08 -22.65 10.87
N LEU A 257 -1.50 -21.42 10.67
CA LEU A 257 -0.69 -20.39 10.03
C LEU A 257 -0.86 -19.06 10.75
N GLU A 258 0.24 -18.35 10.95
CA GLU A 258 0.18 -16.96 11.42
C GLU A 258 -0.21 -16.02 10.27
N PRO A 259 -0.97 -14.94 10.53
CA PRO A 259 -1.36 -13.99 9.49
C PRO A 259 -0.19 -13.46 8.65
N ASN A 260 0.96 -13.20 9.27
CA ASN A 260 2.15 -12.69 8.58
C ASN A 260 2.79 -13.70 7.62
N ALA A 261 2.50 -14.98 7.76
CA ALA A 261 3.05 -16.04 6.93
C ALA A 261 2.20 -16.33 5.68
N ILE A 262 0.98 -15.77 5.57
CA ILE A 262 0.05 -15.95 4.44
C ILE A 262 0.75 -15.72 3.09
N ARG A 263 1.55 -14.65 3.00
CA ARG A 263 2.22 -14.23 1.75
C ARG A 263 3.23 -15.26 1.23
N ASN A 264 3.76 -16.13 2.09
CA ASN A 264 4.79 -17.12 1.71
C ASN A 264 4.20 -18.51 1.41
N THR A 265 2.92 -18.75 1.73
CA THR A 265 2.24 -20.06 1.59
C THR A 265 1.36 -20.14 0.31
N LEU A 266 1.46 -19.14 -0.58
CA LEU A 266 0.59 -18.84 -1.73
C LEU A 266 0.27 -19.97 -2.73
N HIS A 267 1.02 -21.06 -2.75
CA HIS A 267 0.90 -22.10 -3.79
C HIS A 267 0.05 -23.32 -3.39
N ALA A 268 -0.39 -23.45 -2.13
CA ALA A 268 -0.98 -24.68 -1.61
C ALA A 268 -2.51 -24.66 -1.42
N PHE A 269 -3.18 -23.53 -1.67
CA PHE A 269 -4.57 -23.31 -1.24
C PHE A 269 -5.64 -24.16 -1.96
N THR A 270 -5.30 -24.84 -3.06
CA THR A 270 -6.24 -25.71 -3.79
C THR A 270 -6.61 -26.98 -3.03
N ASN A 271 -5.81 -27.38 -2.05
CA ASN A 271 -5.95 -28.64 -1.32
C ASN A 271 -6.78 -28.54 -0.03
N TYR A 272 -7.20 -27.33 0.37
CA TYR A 272 -8.00 -27.15 1.58
C TYR A 272 -9.49 -27.23 1.28
N ARG A 273 -10.22 -27.83 2.23
CA ARG A 273 -11.68 -27.82 2.29
C ARG A 273 -12.21 -26.49 2.81
N GLY A 274 -11.52 -25.89 3.78
CA GLY A 274 -11.92 -24.63 4.39
C GLY A 274 -10.78 -23.91 5.10
N VAL A 275 -10.98 -22.62 5.30
CA VAL A 275 -10.06 -21.71 5.99
C VAL A 275 -10.84 -20.99 7.09
N ILE A 276 -10.32 -21.02 8.31
CA ILE A 276 -10.88 -20.33 9.46
C ILE A 276 -9.92 -19.21 9.85
N TYR A 277 -10.37 -17.97 9.79
CA TYR A 277 -9.63 -16.81 10.26
C TYR A 277 -10.19 -16.38 11.62
N LEU A 278 -9.38 -16.49 12.67
CA LEU A 278 -9.72 -16.04 14.02
C LEU A 278 -9.16 -14.64 14.24
N ALA A 279 -10.02 -13.63 14.19
CA ALA A 279 -9.63 -12.25 14.42
C ALA A 279 -9.24 -12.01 15.88
N GLY A 280 -8.12 -11.31 16.11
CA GLY A 280 -7.77 -10.79 17.43
C GLY A 280 -8.70 -9.64 17.85
N GLN A 281 -8.84 -9.41 19.16
CA GLN A 281 -9.56 -8.23 19.67
C GLN A 281 -8.65 -7.00 19.69
N PRO A 282 -9.13 -5.84 19.22
CA PRO A 282 -8.44 -4.57 19.44
C PRO A 282 -8.51 -4.17 20.92
N ASN A 283 -7.37 -3.79 21.50
CA ASN A 283 -7.38 -3.10 22.79
C ASN A 283 -7.95 -1.69 22.61
N ASN A 284 -8.63 -1.17 23.64
CA ASN A 284 -9.39 0.08 23.59
C ASN A 284 -8.55 1.33 23.19
N THR A 285 -7.22 1.26 23.33
CA THR A 285 -6.29 2.34 23.00
C THR A 285 -5.81 2.35 21.54
N ASP A 286 -5.89 1.22 20.83
CA ASP A 286 -5.23 1.03 19.52
C ASP A 286 -6.23 0.66 18.40
N ILE A 287 -7.51 0.98 18.59
CA ILE A 287 -8.61 0.53 17.72
C ILE A 287 -8.34 0.83 16.24
N PRO A 288 -7.90 2.04 15.81
CA PRO A 288 -7.72 2.32 14.38
C PRO A 288 -6.57 1.54 13.75
N GLU A 289 -5.43 1.43 14.44
CA GLU A 289 -4.24 0.72 13.94
C GLU A 289 -4.49 -0.79 13.87
N LYS A 290 -5.10 -1.36 14.92
CA LYS A 290 -5.41 -2.79 14.95
C LYS A 290 -6.53 -3.15 13.97
N ALA A 291 -7.51 -2.28 13.77
CA ALA A 291 -8.54 -2.43 12.73
C ALA A 291 -7.95 -2.46 11.32
N LEU A 292 -6.98 -1.58 11.05
CA LEU A 292 -6.25 -1.55 9.79
C LEU A 292 -5.43 -2.84 9.61
N GLU A 293 -4.69 -3.26 10.63
CA GLU A 293 -3.89 -4.49 10.60
C GLU A 293 -4.75 -5.72 10.29
N ILE A 294 -5.84 -5.93 11.04
CA ILE A 294 -6.76 -7.07 10.86
C ILE A 294 -7.37 -7.05 9.45
N SER A 295 -7.78 -5.87 8.99
CA SER A 295 -8.39 -5.69 7.66
C SER A 295 -7.39 -5.97 6.54
N SER A 296 -6.15 -5.51 6.68
CA SER A 296 -5.04 -5.80 5.75
C SER A 296 -4.73 -7.29 5.70
N GLN A 297 -4.66 -7.98 6.84
CA GLN A 297 -4.39 -9.42 6.91
C GLN A 297 -5.49 -10.24 6.23
N VAL A 298 -6.77 -9.94 6.49
CA VAL A 298 -7.88 -10.64 5.83
C VAL A 298 -7.94 -10.32 4.33
N LEU A 299 -7.64 -9.08 3.94
CA LEU A 299 -7.55 -8.72 2.52
C LEU A 299 -6.45 -9.51 1.80
N GLU A 300 -5.26 -9.63 2.41
CA GLU A 300 -4.17 -10.45 1.86
C GLU A 300 -4.55 -11.92 1.75
N LEU A 301 -5.22 -12.49 2.76
CA LEU A 301 -5.74 -13.86 2.72
C LEU A 301 -6.68 -14.06 1.52
N VAL A 302 -7.66 -13.16 1.39
CA VAL A 302 -8.66 -13.23 0.32
C VAL A 302 -8.00 -13.12 -1.05
N GLN A 303 -7.13 -12.13 -1.25
CA GLN A 303 -6.43 -11.95 -2.52
C GLN A 303 -5.62 -13.20 -2.90
N SER A 304 -5.01 -13.85 -1.90
CA SER A 304 -4.29 -15.11 -2.07
C SER A 304 -5.22 -16.24 -2.52
N LEU A 305 -6.38 -16.39 -1.86
CA LEU A 305 -7.39 -17.39 -2.20
C LEU A 305 -7.95 -17.19 -3.61
N ILE A 306 -8.22 -15.94 -4.00
CA ILE A 306 -8.71 -15.59 -5.34
C ILE A 306 -7.65 -15.90 -6.40
N LYS A 307 -6.39 -15.52 -6.17
CA LYS A 307 -5.29 -15.77 -7.09
C LYS A 307 -5.05 -17.27 -7.31
N ALA A 308 -5.29 -18.08 -6.28
CA ALA A 308 -5.23 -19.54 -6.35
C ALA A 308 -6.51 -20.19 -6.91
N GLU A 309 -7.51 -19.39 -7.33
CA GLU A 309 -8.83 -19.85 -7.78
C GLU A 309 -9.50 -20.83 -6.79
N ALA A 310 -9.30 -20.60 -5.49
CA ALA A 310 -9.77 -21.48 -4.44
C ALA A 310 -11.31 -21.57 -4.41
N LYS A 311 -11.80 -22.77 -4.08
CA LYS A 311 -13.23 -23.08 -3.89
C LYS A 311 -13.38 -23.82 -2.57
N LEU A 312 -13.60 -23.10 -1.49
CA LEU A 312 -13.53 -23.63 -0.12
C LEU A 312 -14.47 -22.85 0.80
N ASP A 313 -14.64 -23.33 2.04
CA ASP A 313 -15.39 -22.61 3.08
C ASP A 313 -14.49 -21.60 3.80
N LEU A 314 -14.71 -20.30 3.62
CA LEU A 314 -14.00 -19.24 4.35
C LEU A 314 -14.83 -18.75 5.56
N CYS A 315 -14.38 -19.08 6.77
CA CYS A 315 -15.01 -18.65 8.02
C CYS A 315 -14.21 -17.51 8.66
N LEU A 316 -14.80 -16.31 8.73
CA LEU A 316 -14.26 -15.16 9.45
C LEU A 316 -14.87 -15.11 10.85
N VAL A 317 -14.10 -15.55 11.84
CA VAL A 317 -14.55 -15.61 13.23
C VAL A 317 -14.18 -14.32 13.94
N VAL A 318 -15.19 -13.66 14.51
CA VAL A 318 -15.07 -12.39 15.22
C VAL A 318 -15.42 -12.59 16.69
N GLN A 319 -14.71 -11.90 17.58
CA GLN A 319 -14.93 -12.04 19.03
C GLN A 319 -16.07 -11.15 19.54
N ASP A 320 -16.35 -10.05 18.86
CA ASP A 320 -17.42 -9.12 19.19
C ASP A 320 -18.64 -9.35 18.28
N ARG A 321 -19.73 -8.62 18.53
CA ARG A 321 -20.91 -8.64 17.64
C ARG A 321 -20.49 -8.39 16.20
N ILE A 322 -21.01 -9.16 15.25
CA ILE A 322 -20.65 -9.06 13.82
C ILE A 322 -20.78 -7.62 13.31
N GLU A 323 -21.84 -6.90 13.69
CA GLU A 323 -22.12 -5.52 13.27
C GLU A 323 -21.10 -4.49 13.80
N ALA A 324 -20.45 -4.80 14.92
CA ALA A 324 -19.43 -3.95 15.53
C ALA A 324 -18.01 -4.35 15.08
N SER A 325 -17.85 -5.44 14.34
CA SER A 325 -16.55 -5.94 13.91
C SER A 325 -15.99 -5.11 12.76
N VAL A 326 -14.68 -4.88 12.80
CA VAL A 326 -13.90 -4.26 11.71
C VAL A 326 -14.00 -5.06 10.40
N LEU A 327 -14.29 -6.37 10.50
CA LEU A 327 -14.45 -7.26 9.35
C LEU A 327 -15.85 -7.24 8.75
N TRP A 328 -16.82 -6.52 9.33
CA TRP A 328 -18.21 -6.50 8.86
C TRP A 328 -18.34 -6.06 7.40
N GLY A 329 -17.77 -4.89 7.07
CA GLY A 329 -17.84 -4.33 5.72
C GLY A 329 -17.10 -5.20 4.71
N LEU A 330 -15.93 -5.71 5.09
CA LEU A 330 -15.13 -6.59 4.25
C LEU A 330 -15.85 -7.92 3.99
N GLY A 331 -16.31 -8.61 5.04
CA GLY A 331 -17.04 -9.87 4.96
C GLY A 331 -18.26 -9.77 4.05
N ARG A 332 -19.02 -8.66 4.15
CA ARG A 332 -20.14 -8.38 3.25
C ARG A 332 -19.70 -8.31 1.79
N THR A 333 -18.66 -7.53 1.46
CA THR A 333 -18.18 -7.43 0.09
C THR A 333 -17.67 -8.79 -0.44
N LEU A 334 -16.98 -9.57 0.40
CA LEU A 334 -16.48 -10.90 0.03
C LEU A 334 -17.59 -11.86 -0.38
N MET A 335 -18.68 -11.90 0.37
CA MET A 335 -19.82 -12.77 0.06
C MET A 335 -20.46 -12.44 -1.30
N TRP A 336 -20.44 -11.17 -1.70
CA TRP A 336 -21.05 -10.71 -2.95
C TRP A 336 -20.13 -10.84 -4.17
N GLU A 337 -18.86 -10.43 -4.02
CA GLU A 337 -17.89 -10.42 -5.12
C GLU A 337 -17.26 -11.79 -5.36
N HIS A 338 -17.18 -12.64 -4.33
CA HIS A 338 -16.50 -13.94 -4.39
C HIS A 338 -17.33 -15.08 -3.78
N PRO A 339 -18.52 -15.38 -4.33
CA PRO A 339 -19.40 -16.44 -3.82
C PRO A 339 -18.76 -17.84 -3.83
N GLN A 340 -17.73 -18.06 -4.66
CA GLN A 340 -16.97 -19.31 -4.70
C GLN A 340 -16.15 -19.60 -3.42
N LEU A 341 -15.98 -18.62 -2.53
CA LEU A 341 -15.32 -18.82 -1.24
C LEU A 341 -16.31 -19.18 -0.12
N ASN A 342 -17.61 -19.32 -0.44
CA ASN A 342 -18.71 -19.63 0.48
C ASN A 342 -18.54 -18.96 1.87
N SER A 343 -18.20 -17.67 1.85
CA SER A 343 -17.68 -16.99 3.04
C SER A 343 -18.77 -16.75 4.08
N ARG A 344 -18.40 -16.87 5.36
CA ARG A 344 -19.29 -16.67 6.51
C ARG A 344 -18.59 -15.83 7.55
N CYS A 345 -19.33 -14.93 8.20
CA CYS A 345 -18.88 -14.26 9.42
C CYS A 345 -19.58 -14.91 10.60
N ILE A 346 -18.79 -15.39 11.57
CA ILE A 346 -19.28 -16.17 12.72
C ILE A 346 -18.83 -15.47 13.99
N GLU A 347 -19.76 -15.29 14.92
CA GLU A 347 -19.42 -14.85 16.28
C GLU A 347 -18.79 -16.02 17.03
N ALA A 348 -17.63 -15.82 17.66
CA ALA A 348 -16.90 -16.86 18.38
C ALA A 348 -17.75 -17.54 19.49
N GLY A 349 -18.84 -16.89 19.92
CA GLY A 349 -19.71 -17.39 20.98
C GLY A 349 -19.02 -17.41 22.34
N THR A 350 -19.70 -17.95 23.35
CA THR A 350 -19.14 -18.09 24.71
C THR A 350 -18.19 -19.28 24.86
N THR A 351 -18.24 -20.26 23.95
CA THR A 351 -17.43 -21.50 24.01
C THR A 351 -16.97 -21.96 22.62
N VAL A 352 -15.81 -22.63 22.55
CA VAL A 352 -15.22 -23.12 21.30
C VAL A 352 -16.05 -24.26 20.68
N GLU A 353 -16.77 -25.03 21.49
CA GLU A 353 -17.67 -26.08 21.04
C GLU A 353 -18.86 -25.52 20.26
N ALA A 354 -19.41 -24.37 20.67
CA ALA A 354 -20.49 -23.70 19.95
C ALA A 354 -19.99 -23.15 18.61
N LEU A 355 -18.77 -22.60 18.59
CA LEU A 355 -18.11 -22.19 17.36
C LEU A 355 -17.88 -23.39 16.42
N PHE A 356 -17.43 -24.53 16.97
CA PHE A 356 -17.20 -25.76 16.21
C PHE A 356 -18.49 -26.31 15.58
N GLU A 357 -19.62 -26.31 16.29
CA GLU A 357 -20.91 -26.74 15.73
C GLU A 357 -21.44 -25.79 14.63
N THR A 358 -20.95 -24.54 14.60
CA THR A 358 -21.35 -23.52 13.61
C THR A 358 -20.51 -23.60 12.32
N ILE A 359 -19.28 -24.13 12.40
CA ILE A 359 -18.33 -24.30 11.30
C ILE A 359 -18.61 -25.61 10.56
#